data_AF-A0A554ITN0-F1
#
_entry.id   AF-A0A554ITN0-F1
#
_cell.length_a   1.000
_cell.length_b   1.000
_cell.length_c   1.000
_cell.angle_alpha   90.00
_cell.angle_beta   90.00
_cell.angle_gamma   90.00
#
_symmetry.space_group_name_H-M   'P 1'
#
loop_
_entity.id
_entity.type
_entity.pdbx_description
1 polymer ?
#
loop_
_entity_poly.entity_id
_entity_poly.type
_entity_poly.pdbx_seq_one_letter_code
_entity_poly.pdbx_strand_id
1 'polypeptide(L)'
;MKSPEGFLPEKYPDLPGSRPVERAVEKVKKEITPEEKKEGKHAPHTKAERVEAYLDRIEQIISSGTKVNDERGWELLKNKITKEFSIDADDPDILEKIAHGLYESEKKLAIEQGRQADVERLEQELEQEGGIMKRYLGLVREKRDIQERTLASWLDYLKQNDAQYPKWFQYFAVRNLQKMGTLDKERGEYSKRTPHTVAPFPELNSEALGFVYRMLVEGPQKEEFEGKANQEKREKLEELISKKDFPKLYTFAQLETAGQLNRESIEGHWVKYEQGSDHHLLENALRGKGTGWCTAEGSARAHLQGGDFYVYYSQGPSGEFSEPRVAVRLENNQVAEVRGVNHRQELEPALVDIAQAQYRSLPGGEKFEKKSADMKRMTELVRKQETGEPFTKKDLLFLYEFDSPIEGFGYEKDPRIEEVKEGRNFKEDLSFALDIPQEKISTDQKEALKGGIVYHYGDLDLGRLTSAEGLILPKKVGGSLNLPYLTSAEGLKLPEHLGGDLFLSRLTSAEGLKLPERIGGNLDLHNLTSAKGLKLPEHIGGILDLRNLTSAKGLKLPEHISGNLYLDNLTSAEKDKLRKQYPNLKIV
;
A
#
# COMPACT_ATOMS: atom_id res chain seq x y z
N MET A 1 -18.84 36.88 -24.92
CA MET A 1 -18.13 36.49 -26.16
C MET A 1 -18.87 35.33 -26.81
N LYS A 2 -19.17 35.40 -28.12
CA LYS A 2 -19.80 34.28 -28.86
C LYS A 2 -18.80 33.13 -28.99
N SER A 3 -19.29 31.87 -29.00
CA SER A 3 -18.47 30.68 -29.29
C SER A 3 -17.58 30.93 -30.51
N PRO A 4 -16.31 30.43 -30.54
CA PRO A 4 -15.65 30.19 -31.83
C PRO A 4 -16.65 29.39 -32.67
N GLU A 5 -17.04 29.94 -33.81
CA GLU A 5 -18.20 29.45 -34.54
C GLU A 5 -18.04 27.95 -34.85
N GLY A 6 -18.99 27.13 -34.39
CA GLY A 6 -18.96 25.68 -34.62
C GLY A 6 -18.11 24.83 -33.67
N PHE A 7 -17.45 25.38 -32.64
CA PHE A 7 -16.58 24.60 -31.72
C PHE A 7 -17.25 23.34 -31.17
N LEU A 8 -18.42 23.49 -30.52
CA LEU A 8 -19.15 22.38 -29.90
C LEU A 8 -19.74 21.40 -30.94
N PRO A 9 -20.43 21.84 -32.02
CA PRO A 9 -20.85 20.94 -33.09
C PRO A 9 -19.74 20.14 -33.77
N GLU A 10 -18.54 20.73 -33.89
CA GLU A 10 -17.40 20.07 -34.51
C GLU A 10 -16.81 19.00 -33.56
N LYS A 11 -16.66 19.35 -32.27
CA LYS A 11 -16.17 18.39 -31.25
C LYS A 11 -17.20 17.30 -30.94
N TYR A 12 -18.48 17.63 -30.96
CA TYR A 12 -19.58 16.74 -30.62
C TYR A 12 -20.62 16.71 -31.75
N PRO A 13 -20.38 15.93 -32.82
CA PRO A 13 -21.30 15.82 -33.94
C PRO A 13 -22.70 15.30 -33.55
N ASP A 14 -22.80 14.60 -32.42
CA ASP A 14 -24.05 14.10 -31.84
C ASP A 14 -24.91 15.20 -31.18
N LEU A 15 -24.27 16.28 -30.71
CA LEU A 15 -24.94 17.31 -29.91
C LEU A 15 -26.08 18.02 -30.66
N PRO A 16 -25.90 18.51 -31.91
CA PRO A 16 -26.94 19.28 -32.60
C PRO A 16 -28.24 18.50 -32.84
N GLY A 17 -28.19 17.16 -32.86
CA GLY A 17 -29.36 16.28 -33.02
C GLY A 17 -29.87 15.66 -31.71
N SER A 18 -29.27 16.02 -30.57
CA SER A 18 -29.65 15.47 -29.28
C SER A 18 -31.05 15.91 -28.85
N ARG A 19 -31.76 15.05 -28.11
CA ARG A 19 -33.11 15.34 -27.60
C ARG A 19 -33.20 16.67 -26.82
N PRO A 20 -32.23 17.05 -25.96
CA PRO A 20 -32.26 18.35 -25.30
C PRO A 20 -32.18 19.53 -26.26
N VAL A 21 -31.36 19.42 -27.32
CA VAL A 21 -31.24 20.44 -28.37
C VAL A 21 -32.52 20.56 -29.19
N GLU A 22 -33.11 19.44 -29.63
CA GLU A 22 -34.38 19.49 -30.38
C GLU A 22 -35.49 20.18 -29.60
N ARG A 23 -35.60 19.88 -28.30
CA ARG A 23 -36.57 20.55 -27.42
C ARG A 23 -36.31 22.06 -27.29
N ALA A 24 -35.05 22.49 -27.31
CA ALA A 24 -34.71 23.91 -27.28
C ALA A 24 -35.10 24.60 -28.61
N VAL A 25 -34.80 23.97 -29.74
CA VAL A 25 -35.16 24.46 -31.08
C VAL A 25 -36.68 24.56 -31.24
N GLU A 26 -37.43 23.55 -30.79
CA GLU A 26 -38.90 23.59 -30.79
C GLU A 26 -39.47 24.72 -29.94
N LYS A 27 -38.85 25.01 -28.79
CA LYS A 27 -39.25 26.13 -27.92
C LYS A 27 -39.05 27.45 -28.65
N VAL A 28 -37.87 27.69 -29.23
CA VAL A 28 -37.59 28.90 -30.01
C VAL A 28 -38.58 29.04 -31.18
N LYS A 29 -38.87 27.96 -31.91
CA LYS A 29 -39.87 27.96 -33.00
C LYS A 29 -41.25 28.42 -32.56
N LYS A 30 -41.66 28.10 -31.34
CA LYS A 30 -42.96 28.51 -30.76
C LYS A 30 -42.95 29.97 -30.28
N GLU A 31 -41.80 30.47 -29.86
CA GLU A 31 -41.65 31.82 -29.31
C GLU A 31 -41.45 32.90 -30.39
N ILE A 32 -40.99 32.54 -31.59
CA ILE A 32 -40.84 33.49 -32.70
C ILE A 32 -42.21 34.02 -33.18
N THR A 33 -42.41 35.33 -33.03
CA THR A 33 -43.62 36.04 -33.46
C THR A 33 -43.67 36.31 -34.98
N PRO A 34 -44.85 36.56 -35.56
CA PRO A 34 -44.98 36.96 -36.97
C PRO A 34 -44.20 38.22 -37.35
N GLU A 35 -44.09 39.19 -36.43
CA GLU A 35 -43.34 40.43 -36.60
C GLU A 35 -41.83 40.17 -36.66
N GLU A 36 -41.31 39.34 -35.73
CA GLU A 36 -39.91 38.93 -35.72
C GLU A 36 -39.49 38.16 -36.96
N LYS A 37 -40.39 37.36 -37.55
CA LYS A 37 -40.15 36.69 -38.84
C LYS A 37 -39.98 37.68 -39.98
N LYS A 38 -40.72 38.80 -39.97
CA LYS A 38 -40.59 39.87 -40.97
C LYS A 38 -39.29 40.67 -40.79
N GLU A 39 -38.76 40.73 -39.57
CA GLU A 39 -37.45 41.31 -39.25
C GLU A 39 -36.28 40.35 -39.53
N GLY A 40 -36.55 39.15 -40.08
CA GLY A 40 -35.54 38.19 -40.49
C GLY A 40 -35.12 37.19 -39.40
N LYS A 41 -35.76 37.16 -38.23
CA LYS A 41 -35.54 36.07 -37.26
C LYS A 41 -36.11 34.77 -37.81
N HIS A 42 -35.25 33.75 -37.88
CA HIS A 42 -35.63 32.40 -38.27
C HIS A 42 -35.40 31.42 -37.13
N ALA A 43 -35.99 30.24 -37.25
CA ALA A 43 -35.72 29.15 -36.33
C ALA A 43 -34.23 28.75 -36.41
N PRO A 44 -33.64 28.20 -35.34
CA PRO A 44 -32.30 27.64 -35.42
C PRO A 44 -32.24 26.52 -36.47
N HIS A 45 -31.43 26.71 -37.51
CA HIS A 45 -31.30 25.79 -38.64
C HIS A 45 -29.90 25.18 -38.73
N THR A 46 -28.84 25.97 -38.55
CA THR A 46 -27.47 25.46 -38.61
C THR A 46 -27.13 24.65 -37.35
N LYS A 47 -26.12 23.76 -37.45
CA LYS A 47 -25.66 23.01 -36.28
C LYS A 47 -25.24 23.92 -35.13
N ALA A 48 -24.61 25.06 -35.44
CA ALA A 48 -24.19 26.05 -34.45
C ALA A 48 -25.38 26.75 -33.79
N GLU A 49 -26.34 27.26 -34.57
CA GLU A 49 -27.55 27.93 -34.05
C GLU A 49 -28.36 27.02 -33.13
N ARG A 50 -28.48 25.73 -33.50
CA ARG A 50 -29.23 24.75 -32.71
C ARG A 50 -28.58 24.52 -31.34
N VAL A 51 -27.24 24.43 -31.30
CA VAL A 51 -26.49 24.29 -30.03
C VAL A 51 -26.59 25.58 -29.21
N GLU A 52 -26.49 26.76 -29.84
CA GLU A 52 -26.63 28.04 -29.15
C GLU A 52 -28.02 28.16 -28.48
N ALA A 53 -29.09 27.83 -29.20
CA ALA A 53 -30.45 27.82 -28.65
C ALA A 53 -30.59 26.91 -27.42
N TYR A 54 -29.83 25.81 -27.37
CA TYR A 54 -29.78 24.93 -26.20
C TYR A 54 -29.02 25.54 -25.02
N LEU A 55 -27.86 26.16 -25.27
CA LEU A 55 -27.09 26.86 -24.23
C LEU A 55 -27.88 28.06 -23.66
N ASP A 56 -28.54 28.83 -24.51
CA ASP A 56 -29.45 29.92 -24.12
C ASP A 56 -30.59 29.41 -23.23
N ARG A 57 -31.15 28.26 -23.56
CA ARG A 57 -32.20 27.65 -22.75
C ARG A 57 -31.70 27.23 -21.37
N ILE A 58 -30.48 26.69 -21.27
CA ILE A 58 -29.87 26.39 -19.96
C ILE A 58 -29.72 27.68 -19.15
N GLU A 59 -29.22 28.75 -19.78
CA GLU A 59 -29.05 30.05 -19.14
C GLU A 59 -30.38 30.63 -18.63
N GLN A 60 -31.45 30.55 -19.42
CA GLN A 60 -32.79 30.97 -19.01
C GLN A 60 -33.33 30.19 -17.79
N ILE A 61 -32.93 28.92 -17.62
CA ILE A 61 -33.35 28.10 -16.47
C ILE A 61 -32.65 28.57 -15.19
N ILE A 62 -31.40 29.02 -15.30
CA ILE A 62 -30.57 29.44 -14.15
C ILE A 62 -30.57 30.96 -13.94
N SER A 63 -31.12 31.73 -14.88
CA SER A 63 -31.21 33.20 -14.87
C SER A 63 -32.58 33.64 -15.37
N SER A 64 -33.49 33.84 -14.42
CA SER A 64 -34.89 34.22 -14.58
C SER A 64 -35.16 35.71 -14.29
N GLY A 65 -34.16 36.46 -13.85
CA GLY A 65 -34.22 37.93 -13.65
C GLY A 65 -34.43 38.38 -12.21
N THR A 66 -34.42 37.47 -11.24
CA THR A 66 -34.41 37.81 -9.80
C THR A 66 -33.46 36.87 -9.06
N LYS A 67 -32.59 37.41 -8.20
CA LYS A 67 -31.56 36.63 -7.48
C LYS A 67 -32.08 35.32 -6.85
N VAL A 68 -33.24 35.37 -6.19
CA VAL A 68 -33.85 34.20 -5.53
C VAL A 68 -34.24 33.08 -6.50
N ASN A 69 -34.83 33.44 -7.64
CA ASN A 69 -35.22 32.44 -8.64
C ASN A 69 -34.01 31.92 -9.42
N ASP A 70 -32.96 32.74 -9.55
CA ASP A 70 -31.71 32.36 -10.20
C ASP A 70 -30.93 31.34 -9.35
N GLU A 71 -30.82 31.57 -8.04
CA GLU A 71 -30.27 30.61 -7.08
C GLU A 71 -31.05 29.29 -7.09
N ARG A 72 -32.39 29.37 -7.09
CA ARG A 72 -33.24 28.18 -7.13
C ARG A 72 -33.07 27.39 -8.44
N GLY A 73 -33.01 28.08 -9.58
CA GLY A 73 -32.81 27.46 -10.89
C GLY A 73 -31.44 26.79 -11.00
N TRP A 74 -30.40 27.46 -10.49
CA TRP A 74 -29.04 26.91 -10.38
C TRP A 74 -28.99 25.66 -9.51
N GLU A 75 -29.53 25.70 -8.29
CA GLU A 75 -29.51 24.54 -7.39
C GLU A 75 -30.27 23.34 -7.96
N LEU A 76 -31.37 23.56 -8.69
CA LEU A 76 -32.07 22.47 -9.38
C LEU A 76 -31.20 21.84 -10.49
N LEU A 77 -30.51 22.67 -11.28
CA LEU A 77 -29.62 22.17 -12.34
C LEU A 77 -28.42 21.43 -11.74
N LYS A 78 -27.77 22.02 -10.73
CA LYS A 78 -26.64 21.45 -10.00
C LYS A 78 -26.99 20.09 -9.43
N ASN A 79 -28.07 20.00 -8.65
CA ASN A 79 -28.54 18.74 -8.06
C ASN A 79 -28.87 17.68 -9.12
N LYS A 80 -29.39 18.09 -10.27
CA LYS A 80 -29.66 17.15 -11.36
C LYS A 80 -28.35 16.60 -11.95
N ILE A 81 -27.39 17.47 -12.23
CA ILE A 81 -26.09 17.08 -12.79
C ILE A 81 -25.32 16.20 -11.81
N THR A 82 -25.25 16.57 -10.52
CA THR A 82 -24.50 15.79 -9.52
C THR A 82 -25.07 14.40 -9.33
N LYS A 83 -26.40 14.27 -9.25
CA LYS A 83 -27.07 12.96 -9.15
C LYS A 83 -26.93 12.11 -10.41
N GLU A 84 -27.00 12.72 -11.60
CA GLU A 84 -26.92 11.99 -12.88
C GLU A 84 -25.52 11.41 -13.14
N PHE A 85 -24.47 12.05 -12.63
CA PHE A 85 -23.08 11.64 -12.91
C PHE A 85 -22.35 10.98 -11.74
N SER A 86 -22.93 10.98 -10.54
CA SER A 86 -22.39 10.24 -9.40
C SER A 86 -22.95 8.82 -9.36
N ILE A 87 -22.35 7.96 -8.53
CA ILE A 87 -22.83 6.59 -8.31
C ILE A 87 -24.29 6.59 -7.87
N ASP A 88 -25.12 5.78 -8.52
CA ASP A 88 -26.45 5.45 -8.02
C ASP A 88 -26.35 4.32 -6.99
N ALA A 89 -26.14 4.69 -5.73
CA ALA A 89 -25.98 3.74 -4.62
C ALA A 89 -27.29 3.04 -4.24
N ASP A 90 -28.43 3.48 -4.79
CA ASP A 90 -29.75 2.91 -4.53
C ASP A 90 -30.17 1.93 -5.64
N ASP A 91 -29.44 1.86 -6.76
CA ASP A 91 -29.54 0.80 -7.78
C ASP A 91 -28.83 -0.48 -7.27
N PRO A 92 -29.57 -1.61 -7.10
CA PRO A 92 -29.01 -2.85 -6.57
C PRO A 92 -27.88 -3.44 -7.42
N ASP A 93 -27.96 -3.38 -8.75
CA ASP A 93 -26.97 -3.99 -9.65
C ASP A 93 -25.66 -3.18 -9.64
N ILE A 94 -25.77 -1.85 -9.53
CA ILE A 94 -24.61 -0.96 -9.39
C ILE A 94 -23.96 -1.17 -8.02
N LEU A 95 -24.75 -1.19 -6.96
CA LEU A 95 -24.26 -1.38 -5.60
C LEU A 95 -23.53 -2.74 -5.46
N GLU A 96 -24.04 -3.81 -6.07
CA GLU A 96 -23.43 -5.15 -6.03
C GLU A 96 -22.06 -5.17 -6.68
N LYS A 97 -21.95 -4.65 -7.90
CA LYS A 97 -20.66 -4.63 -8.61
C LYS A 97 -19.62 -3.78 -7.88
N ILE A 98 -20.02 -2.65 -7.31
CA ILE A 98 -19.10 -1.81 -6.55
C ILE A 98 -18.69 -2.50 -5.25
N ALA A 99 -19.63 -3.09 -4.51
CA ALA A 99 -19.36 -3.79 -3.27
C ALA A 99 -18.39 -4.97 -3.48
N HIS A 100 -18.59 -5.77 -4.53
CA HIS A 100 -17.65 -6.81 -4.93
C HIS A 100 -16.26 -6.26 -5.27
N GLY A 101 -16.17 -5.18 -6.05
CA GLY A 101 -14.87 -4.58 -6.37
C GLY A 101 -14.10 -4.05 -5.15
N LEU A 102 -14.82 -3.47 -4.18
CA LEU A 102 -14.24 -3.01 -2.91
C LEU A 102 -13.78 -4.20 -2.05
N TYR A 103 -14.60 -5.24 -1.95
CA TYR A 103 -14.27 -6.47 -1.26
C TYR A 103 -13.03 -7.16 -1.83
N GLU A 104 -12.95 -7.34 -3.16
CA GLU A 104 -11.79 -7.95 -3.79
C GLU A 104 -10.51 -7.11 -3.57
N SER A 105 -10.66 -5.78 -3.51
CA SER A 105 -9.54 -4.89 -3.20
C SER A 105 -9.07 -5.03 -1.75
N GLU A 106 -10.00 -5.10 -0.79
CA GLU A 106 -9.71 -5.31 0.64
C GLU A 106 -9.10 -6.70 0.89
N LYS A 107 -9.71 -7.74 0.31
CA LYS A 107 -9.20 -9.12 0.32
C LYS A 107 -7.78 -9.16 -0.19
N LYS A 108 -7.53 -8.65 -1.40
CA LYS A 108 -6.19 -8.63 -1.98
C LYS A 108 -5.16 -7.94 -1.07
N LEU A 109 -5.49 -6.77 -0.53
CA LEU A 109 -4.59 -6.06 0.38
C LEU A 109 -4.31 -6.84 1.67
N ALA A 110 -5.32 -7.50 2.24
CA ALA A 110 -5.17 -8.34 3.41
C ALA A 110 -4.26 -9.54 3.13
N ILE A 111 -4.45 -10.23 2.00
CA ILE A 111 -3.60 -11.34 1.55
C ILE A 111 -2.16 -10.87 1.36
N GLU A 112 -1.95 -9.78 0.61
CA GLU A 112 -0.61 -9.22 0.37
C GLU A 112 0.11 -8.87 1.67
N GLN A 113 -0.62 -8.47 2.71
CA GLN A 113 -0.12 -8.14 4.04
C GLN A 113 -0.06 -9.36 4.99
N GLY A 114 -0.35 -10.58 4.54
CA GLY A 114 -0.31 -11.79 5.35
C GLY A 114 -1.40 -11.84 6.42
N ARG A 115 -2.56 -11.22 6.17
CA ARG A 115 -3.75 -11.20 7.03
C ARG A 115 -4.87 -12.08 6.48
N GLN A 116 -4.55 -13.29 6.03
CA GLN A 116 -5.53 -14.21 5.45
C GLN A 116 -6.69 -14.54 6.41
N ALA A 117 -6.38 -14.77 7.70
CA ALA A 117 -7.39 -15.06 8.72
C ALA A 117 -8.42 -13.93 8.91
N ASP A 118 -8.06 -12.68 8.62
CA ASP A 118 -9.01 -11.57 8.66
C ASP A 118 -9.97 -11.61 7.46
N VAL A 119 -9.52 -12.12 6.30
CA VAL A 119 -10.39 -12.36 5.14
C VAL A 119 -11.40 -13.45 5.44
N GLU A 120 -10.98 -14.56 6.05
CA GLU A 120 -11.89 -15.65 6.43
C GLU A 120 -12.94 -15.19 7.44
N ARG A 121 -12.54 -14.38 8.42
CA ARG A 121 -13.47 -13.76 9.37
C ARG A 121 -14.46 -12.84 8.65
N LEU A 122 -13.98 -12.01 7.73
CA LEU A 122 -14.83 -11.13 6.93
C LEU A 122 -15.84 -11.95 6.09
N GLU A 123 -15.40 -13.04 5.45
CA GLU A 123 -16.29 -13.94 4.70
C GLU A 123 -17.40 -14.52 5.59
N GLN A 124 -17.07 -14.96 6.81
CA GLN A 124 -18.05 -15.43 7.80
C GLN A 124 -19.02 -14.33 8.25
N GLU A 125 -18.53 -13.11 8.49
CA GLU A 125 -19.36 -11.95 8.83
C GLU A 125 -20.34 -11.61 7.70
N LEU A 126 -19.88 -11.67 6.44
CA LEU A 126 -20.72 -11.45 5.27
C LEU A 126 -21.86 -12.48 5.16
N GLU A 127 -21.59 -13.75 5.46
CA GLU A 127 -22.61 -14.81 5.50
C GLU A 127 -23.67 -14.57 6.59
N GLN A 128 -23.26 -14.04 7.75
CA GLN A 128 -24.15 -13.86 8.91
C GLN A 128 -24.92 -12.54 8.91
N GLU A 129 -24.32 -11.44 8.47
CA GLU A 129 -24.85 -10.09 8.71
C GLU A 129 -25.63 -9.49 7.53
N GLY A 130 -25.96 -10.27 6.49
CA GLY A 130 -26.81 -9.84 5.38
C GLY A 130 -26.07 -9.48 4.09
N GLY A 131 -24.88 -10.06 3.89
CA GLY A 131 -24.16 -10.06 2.62
C GLY A 131 -23.34 -8.81 2.34
N ILE A 132 -22.53 -8.93 1.29
CA ILE A 132 -21.58 -7.91 0.82
C ILE A 132 -22.24 -6.54 0.61
N MET A 133 -23.47 -6.52 0.10
CA MET A 133 -24.24 -5.30 -0.14
C MET A 133 -24.42 -4.46 1.13
N LYS A 134 -24.86 -5.10 2.21
CA LYS A 134 -25.16 -4.41 3.47
C LYS A 134 -23.88 -3.91 4.14
N ARG A 135 -22.79 -4.69 4.08
CA ARG A 135 -21.47 -4.31 4.61
C ARG A 135 -20.92 -3.06 3.93
N TYR A 136 -21.02 -3.00 2.60
CA TYR A 136 -20.38 -1.94 1.81
C TYR A 136 -21.29 -0.74 1.51
N LEU A 137 -22.61 -0.83 1.76
CA LEU A 137 -23.56 0.26 1.48
C LEU A 137 -23.13 1.62 2.06
N GLY A 138 -22.67 1.64 3.31
CA GLY A 138 -22.19 2.88 3.95
C GLY A 138 -21.01 3.49 3.20
N LEU A 139 -20.02 2.67 2.85
CA LEU A 139 -18.84 3.09 2.10
C LEU A 139 -19.21 3.54 0.68
N VAL A 140 -20.10 2.84 -0.02
CA VAL A 140 -20.54 3.24 -1.37
C VAL A 140 -21.28 4.58 -1.34
N ARG A 141 -22.10 4.82 -0.32
CA ARG A 141 -22.75 6.14 -0.10
C ARG A 141 -21.72 7.23 0.18
N GLU A 142 -20.71 6.96 1.00
CA GLU A 142 -19.61 7.91 1.22
C GLU A 142 -18.88 8.24 -0.09
N LYS A 143 -18.58 7.23 -0.94
CA LYS A 143 -17.97 7.45 -2.25
C LYS A 143 -18.86 8.28 -3.18
N ARG A 144 -20.17 8.06 -3.17
CA ARG A 144 -21.15 8.89 -3.89
C ARG A 144 -21.10 10.34 -3.39
N ASP A 145 -21.15 10.55 -2.09
CA ASP A 145 -21.16 11.89 -1.50
C ASP A 145 -19.88 12.67 -1.86
N ILE A 146 -18.72 11.99 -1.89
CA ILE A 146 -17.45 12.56 -2.37
C ILE A 146 -17.54 12.96 -3.86
N GLN A 147 -18.15 12.11 -4.71
CA GLN A 147 -18.36 12.44 -6.12
C GLN A 147 -19.26 13.65 -6.30
N GLU A 148 -20.38 13.70 -5.58
CA GLU A 148 -21.32 14.82 -5.64
C GLU A 148 -20.63 16.13 -5.22
N ARG A 149 -19.86 16.12 -4.12
CA ARG A 149 -19.13 17.30 -3.64
C ARG A 149 -18.04 17.77 -4.61
N THR A 150 -17.24 16.84 -5.13
CA THR A 150 -16.15 17.20 -6.07
C THR A 150 -16.69 17.75 -7.38
N LEU A 151 -17.78 17.18 -7.91
CA LEU A 151 -18.48 17.72 -9.08
C LEU A 151 -19.19 19.05 -8.79
N ALA A 152 -19.84 19.17 -7.63
CA ALA A 152 -20.47 20.42 -7.20
C ALA A 152 -19.47 21.57 -7.14
N SER A 153 -18.25 21.34 -6.64
CA SER A 153 -17.18 22.34 -6.62
C SER A 153 -16.85 22.89 -8.01
N TRP A 154 -16.75 22.02 -9.02
CA TRP A 154 -16.57 22.42 -10.41
C TRP A 154 -17.73 23.28 -10.92
N LEU A 155 -18.96 22.84 -10.68
CA LEU A 155 -20.16 23.54 -11.12
C LEU A 155 -20.25 24.93 -10.49
N ASP A 156 -20.04 25.03 -9.18
CA ASP A 156 -20.07 26.29 -8.44
C ASP A 156 -18.99 27.25 -8.94
N TYR A 157 -17.76 26.77 -9.16
CA TYR A 157 -16.68 27.59 -9.68
C TYR A 157 -16.99 28.13 -11.09
N LEU A 158 -17.49 27.27 -11.99
CA LEU A 158 -17.88 27.69 -13.33
C LEU A 158 -19.02 28.71 -13.31
N LYS A 159 -19.98 28.57 -12.38
CA LYS A 159 -21.08 29.53 -12.22
C LYS A 159 -20.61 30.87 -11.65
N GLN A 160 -19.73 30.86 -10.66
CA GLN A 160 -19.17 32.08 -10.06
C GLN A 160 -18.29 32.87 -11.03
N ASN A 161 -17.66 32.18 -11.99
CA ASN A 161 -16.76 32.76 -12.98
C ASN A 161 -17.38 32.75 -14.40
N ASP A 162 -18.71 32.86 -14.50
CA ASP A 162 -19.43 32.81 -15.79
C ASP A 162 -19.09 33.98 -16.73
N ALA A 163 -18.66 35.11 -16.17
CA ALA A 163 -18.09 36.24 -16.92
C ALA A 163 -16.75 35.89 -17.60
N GLN A 164 -15.92 35.06 -16.96
CA GLN A 164 -14.62 34.62 -17.49
C GLN A 164 -14.77 33.44 -18.46
N TYR A 165 -15.70 32.52 -18.17
CA TYR A 165 -15.89 31.30 -18.94
C TYR A 165 -17.21 31.30 -19.69
N PRO A 166 -17.21 31.47 -21.02
CA PRO A 166 -18.45 31.47 -21.81
C PRO A 166 -19.16 30.11 -21.76
N LYS A 167 -20.48 30.10 -21.98
CA LYS A 167 -21.36 28.91 -21.88
C LYS A 167 -20.84 27.70 -22.65
N TRP A 168 -20.27 27.91 -23.84
CA TRP A 168 -19.73 26.82 -24.64
C TRP A 168 -18.57 26.11 -23.94
N PHE A 169 -17.72 26.87 -23.22
CA PHE A 169 -16.56 26.34 -22.51
C PHE A 169 -17.00 25.65 -21.22
N GLN A 170 -17.96 26.23 -20.49
CA GLN A 170 -18.55 25.56 -19.32
C GLN A 170 -19.15 24.21 -19.71
N TYR A 171 -19.92 24.16 -20.81
CA TYR A 171 -20.47 22.92 -21.36
C TYR A 171 -19.36 21.93 -21.76
N PHE A 172 -18.31 22.42 -22.43
CA PHE A 172 -17.16 21.60 -22.84
C PHE A 172 -16.43 20.99 -21.64
N ALA A 173 -16.15 21.77 -20.59
CA ALA A 173 -15.50 21.29 -19.38
C ALA A 173 -16.37 20.23 -18.67
N VAL A 174 -17.63 20.54 -18.39
CA VAL A 174 -18.55 19.61 -17.69
C VAL A 174 -18.74 18.32 -18.48
N ARG A 175 -18.91 18.39 -19.81
CA ARG A 175 -19.08 17.19 -20.66
C ARG A 175 -17.85 16.27 -20.67
N ASN A 176 -16.64 16.82 -20.50
CA ASN A 176 -15.44 16.00 -20.39
C ASN A 176 -15.24 15.45 -18.97
N LEU A 177 -15.51 16.24 -17.93
CA LEU A 177 -15.43 15.79 -16.53
C LEU A 177 -16.26 14.53 -16.26
N GLN A 178 -17.44 14.43 -16.89
CA GLN A 178 -18.29 13.23 -16.85
C GLN A 178 -17.58 11.93 -17.25
N LYS A 179 -16.50 12.02 -18.04
CA LYS A 179 -15.75 10.87 -18.57
C LYS A 179 -14.42 10.66 -17.86
N MET A 180 -13.98 11.59 -17.02
CA MET A 180 -12.65 11.58 -16.39
C MET A 180 -12.68 10.89 -15.04
N GLY A 181 -11.99 9.76 -14.94
CA GLY A 181 -11.77 8.98 -13.72
C GLY A 181 -10.53 9.44 -12.97
N THR A 182 -9.71 8.49 -12.55
CA THR A 182 -8.45 8.75 -11.83
C THR A 182 -7.36 9.16 -12.81
N LEU A 183 -6.54 10.15 -12.44
CA LEU A 183 -5.35 10.53 -13.19
C LEU A 183 -4.23 9.52 -12.95
N ASP A 184 -3.75 8.90 -14.02
CA ASP A 184 -2.44 8.26 -14.06
C ASP A 184 -1.40 9.37 -14.32
N LYS A 185 -0.67 9.76 -13.27
CA LYS A 185 0.32 10.85 -13.34
C LYS A 185 1.52 10.48 -14.21
N GLU A 186 1.88 9.20 -14.32
CA GLU A 186 3.02 8.76 -15.12
C GLU A 186 2.70 8.82 -16.61
N ARG A 187 1.49 8.37 -16.98
CA ARG A 187 1.03 8.38 -18.37
C ARG A 187 0.45 9.73 -18.78
N GLY A 188 0.08 10.57 -17.81
CA GLY A 188 -0.59 11.85 -18.03
C GLY A 188 -2.01 11.69 -18.55
N GLU A 189 -2.69 10.59 -18.21
CA GLU A 189 -3.99 10.23 -18.76
C GLU A 189 -5.01 9.92 -17.66
N TYR A 190 -6.25 10.39 -17.86
CA TYR A 190 -7.37 10.02 -17.01
C TYR A 190 -7.96 8.67 -17.45
N SER A 191 -8.23 7.80 -16.48
CA SER A 191 -9.05 6.62 -16.74
C SER A 191 -10.47 7.03 -17.16
N LYS A 192 -11.20 6.14 -17.82
CA LYS A 192 -12.60 6.40 -18.19
C LYS A 192 -13.53 6.09 -17.02
N ARG A 193 -14.50 6.96 -16.77
CA ARG A 193 -15.59 6.67 -15.83
C ARG A 193 -16.57 5.66 -16.40
N THR A 194 -17.08 4.82 -15.52
CA THR A 194 -18.18 3.86 -15.71
C THR A 194 -19.18 4.06 -14.57
N PRO A 195 -20.40 3.47 -14.64
CA PRO A 195 -21.35 3.49 -13.52
C PRO A 195 -20.81 2.93 -12.20
N HIS A 196 -19.72 2.15 -12.25
CA HIS A 196 -19.08 1.52 -11.08
C HIS A 196 -17.82 2.25 -10.62
N THR A 197 -17.50 3.41 -11.20
CA THR A 197 -16.32 4.18 -10.80
C THR A 197 -16.56 4.80 -9.43
N VAL A 198 -15.73 4.45 -8.44
CA VAL A 198 -15.78 5.00 -7.07
C VAL A 198 -14.86 6.19 -6.83
N ALA A 199 -13.97 6.49 -7.78
CA ALA A 199 -13.06 7.60 -7.66
C ALA A 199 -13.80 8.95 -7.64
N PRO A 200 -13.29 9.98 -6.93
CA PRO A 200 -13.82 11.34 -7.04
C PRO A 200 -13.74 11.87 -8.48
N PHE A 201 -14.42 12.98 -8.77
CA PHE A 201 -14.11 13.73 -9.99
C PHE A 201 -12.72 14.37 -9.88
N PRO A 202 -12.05 14.65 -11.00
CA PRO A 202 -10.76 15.35 -10.99
C PRO A 202 -10.85 16.60 -10.13
N GLU A 203 -9.80 16.89 -9.36
CA GLU A 203 -9.78 18.08 -8.54
C GLU A 203 -9.80 19.35 -9.41
N LEU A 204 -10.55 20.35 -8.96
CA LEU A 204 -10.60 21.67 -9.61
C LEU A 204 -9.29 22.42 -9.35
N ASN A 205 -8.62 22.79 -10.44
CA ASN A 205 -7.49 23.70 -10.45
C ASN A 205 -7.87 24.87 -11.38
N SER A 206 -8.07 26.05 -10.78
CA SER A 206 -8.52 27.27 -11.45
C SER A 206 -7.52 27.76 -12.49
N GLU A 207 -6.22 27.69 -12.19
CA GLU A 207 -5.13 28.09 -13.09
C GLU A 207 -5.06 27.16 -14.30
N ALA A 208 -5.11 25.85 -14.07
CA ALA A 208 -5.11 24.84 -15.12
C ALA A 208 -6.33 25.02 -16.04
N LEU A 209 -7.51 25.30 -15.47
CA LEU A 209 -8.71 25.54 -16.26
C LEU A 209 -8.62 26.84 -17.09
N GLY A 210 -8.08 27.90 -16.49
CA GLY A 210 -7.79 29.16 -17.17
C GLY A 210 -6.80 28.98 -18.33
N PHE A 211 -5.74 28.18 -18.12
CA PHE A 211 -4.79 27.82 -19.17
C PHE A 211 -5.46 27.07 -20.31
N VAL A 212 -6.27 26.04 -20.01
CA VAL A 212 -7.00 25.29 -21.05
C VAL A 212 -7.92 26.21 -21.86
N TYR A 213 -8.65 27.11 -21.19
CA TYR A 213 -9.49 28.08 -21.86
C TYR A 213 -8.69 28.99 -22.80
N ARG A 214 -7.61 29.59 -22.28
CA ARG A 214 -6.70 30.46 -23.05
C ARG A 214 -6.13 29.74 -24.27
N MET A 215 -5.64 28.50 -24.11
CA MET A 215 -5.08 27.71 -25.21
C MET A 215 -6.10 27.42 -26.32
N LEU A 216 -7.37 27.20 -25.97
CA LEU A 216 -8.41 26.92 -26.97
C LEU A 216 -8.88 28.17 -27.70
N VAL A 217 -8.73 29.36 -27.09
CA VAL A 217 -9.18 30.64 -27.66
C VAL A 217 -8.06 31.37 -28.39
N GLU A 218 -6.88 31.43 -27.79
CA GLU A 218 -5.74 32.25 -28.22
C GLU A 218 -4.60 31.40 -28.82
N GLY A 219 -4.53 30.11 -28.47
CA GLY A 219 -3.41 29.24 -28.85
C GLY A 219 -2.10 29.56 -28.09
N PRO A 220 -1.02 28.78 -28.33
CA PRO A 220 0.27 29.03 -27.72
C PRO A 220 0.96 30.27 -28.34
N GLN A 221 1.53 31.14 -27.50
CA GLN A 221 2.33 32.27 -27.98
C GLN A 221 3.77 31.81 -28.30
N LYS A 222 4.44 32.46 -29.27
CA LYS A 222 5.76 32.03 -29.75
C LYS A 222 6.83 32.17 -28.67
N GLU A 223 6.69 33.22 -27.86
CA GLU A 223 7.59 33.64 -26.79
C GLU A 223 7.52 32.68 -25.58
N GLU A 224 6.41 31.96 -25.39
CA GLU A 224 6.21 31.01 -24.28
C GLU A 224 7.01 29.71 -24.46
N PHE A 225 7.50 29.42 -25.66
CA PHE A 225 8.09 28.11 -26.01
C PHE A 225 9.45 28.21 -26.74
N GLU A 226 10.27 29.21 -26.42
CA GLU A 226 11.61 29.34 -27.01
C GLU A 226 12.57 28.23 -26.53
N GLY A 227 13.32 27.62 -27.48
CA GLY A 227 14.29 26.53 -27.23
C GLY A 227 13.83 25.14 -27.69
N LYS A 228 14.77 24.24 -28.04
CA LYS A 228 14.46 22.91 -28.66
C LYS A 228 13.54 22.03 -27.81
N ALA A 229 13.76 21.95 -26.49
CA ALA A 229 12.92 21.15 -25.59
C ALA A 229 11.49 21.72 -25.46
N ASN A 230 11.34 23.03 -25.63
CA ASN A 230 10.05 23.71 -25.59
C ASN A 230 9.30 23.59 -26.93
N GLN A 231 10.02 23.32 -28.03
CA GLN A 231 9.42 23.10 -29.34
C GLN A 231 8.64 21.77 -29.41
N GLU A 232 9.19 20.67 -28.88
CA GLU A 232 8.46 19.38 -28.78
C GLU A 232 7.22 19.50 -27.89
N LYS A 233 7.33 20.22 -26.77
CA LYS A 233 6.17 20.53 -25.90
C LYS A 233 5.10 21.32 -26.65
N ARG A 234 5.50 22.32 -27.44
CA ARG A 234 4.59 23.13 -28.24
C ARG A 234 3.87 22.31 -29.31
N GLU A 235 4.59 21.45 -30.04
CA GLU A 235 3.98 20.57 -31.05
C GLU A 235 2.94 19.63 -30.42
N LYS A 236 3.27 19.03 -29.26
CA LYS A 236 2.33 18.22 -28.48
C LYS A 236 1.11 19.04 -28.05
N LEU A 237 1.31 20.26 -27.57
CA LEU A 237 0.23 21.14 -27.15
C LEU A 237 -0.69 21.54 -28.32
N GLU A 238 -0.13 21.88 -29.48
CA GLU A 238 -0.86 22.18 -30.71
C GLU A 238 -1.70 20.97 -31.19
N GLU A 239 -1.15 19.75 -31.07
CA GLU A 239 -1.89 18.51 -31.36
C GLU A 239 -3.11 18.35 -30.42
N LEU A 240 -2.92 18.57 -29.12
CA LEU A 240 -3.98 18.47 -28.11
C LEU A 240 -5.08 19.52 -28.33
N ILE A 241 -4.69 20.75 -28.68
CA ILE A 241 -5.62 21.85 -29.03
C ILE A 241 -6.44 21.48 -30.27
N SER A 242 -5.79 21.01 -31.33
CA SER A 242 -6.44 20.58 -32.57
C SER A 242 -7.46 19.46 -32.32
N LYS A 243 -7.11 18.49 -31.48
CA LYS A 243 -8.02 17.40 -31.06
C LYS A 243 -9.09 17.85 -30.06
N LYS A 244 -8.99 19.06 -29.50
CA LYS A 244 -9.82 19.57 -28.40
C LYS A 244 -9.87 18.54 -27.26
N ASP A 245 -8.71 18.02 -26.88
CA ASP A 245 -8.56 16.95 -25.90
C ASP A 245 -8.52 17.54 -24.49
N PHE A 246 -9.69 17.90 -23.94
CA PHE A 246 -9.78 18.53 -22.63
C PHE A 246 -9.06 17.74 -21.53
N PRO A 247 -9.23 16.41 -21.37
CA PRO A 247 -8.51 15.68 -20.34
C PRO A 247 -7.00 15.85 -20.43
N LYS A 248 -6.42 15.72 -21.63
CA LYS A 248 -4.97 15.87 -21.80
C LYS A 248 -4.49 17.31 -21.71
N LEU A 249 -5.26 18.27 -22.19
CA LEU A 249 -4.97 19.70 -22.01
C LEU A 249 -5.02 20.09 -20.54
N TYR A 250 -6.00 19.57 -19.79
CA TYR A 250 -6.14 19.81 -18.37
C TYR A 250 -5.03 19.13 -17.57
N THR A 251 -4.63 17.90 -17.91
CA THR A 251 -3.44 17.28 -17.31
C THR A 251 -2.17 18.05 -17.64
N PHE A 252 -1.97 18.43 -18.91
CA PHE A 252 -0.83 19.24 -19.32
C PHE A 252 -0.78 20.53 -18.51
N ALA A 253 -1.89 21.25 -18.45
CA ALA A 253 -2.03 22.45 -17.66
C ALA A 253 -1.77 22.18 -16.18
N GLN A 254 -2.32 21.13 -15.58
CA GLN A 254 -2.03 20.77 -14.19
C GLN A 254 -0.54 20.48 -13.97
N LEU A 255 0.14 19.80 -14.88
CA LEU A 255 1.59 19.54 -14.74
C LEU A 255 2.45 20.80 -14.91
N GLU A 256 1.95 21.81 -15.62
CA GLU A 256 2.64 23.08 -15.89
C GLU A 256 2.20 24.23 -14.95
N THR A 257 1.01 24.16 -14.34
CA THR A 257 0.39 25.20 -13.47
C THR A 257 0.19 24.76 -12.03
N ALA A 258 -0.19 23.50 -11.77
CA ALA A 258 0.08 22.98 -10.45
C ALA A 258 1.59 23.04 -10.37
N GLY A 259 2.10 23.74 -9.36
CA GLY A 259 3.40 23.38 -8.85
C GLY A 259 3.40 21.86 -8.84
N GLN A 260 4.31 21.26 -9.62
CA GLN A 260 4.70 19.89 -9.35
C GLN A 260 4.82 19.84 -7.82
N LEU A 261 4.27 18.81 -7.15
CA LEU A 261 4.82 18.45 -5.82
C LEU A 261 6.31 18.64 -5.99
N ASN A 262 6.92 19.62 -5.33
CA ASN A 262 8.24 20.01 -5.77
C ASN A 262 9.14 18.81 -5.45
N ARG A 263 9.53 18.09 -6.52
CA ARG A 263 10.40 16.91 -6.46
C ARG A 263 11.84 17.29 -6.75
N GLU A 264 12.10 18.57 -7.06
CA GLU A 264 13.46 19.10 -7.19
C GLU A 264 14.19 18.98 -5.86
N SER A 265 13.46 19.13 -4.75
CA SER A 265 13.98 18.91 -3.40
C SER A 265 13.28 17.75 -2.70
N ILE A 266 14.07 17.01 -1.94
CA ILE A 266 13.57 16.06 -0.93
C ILE A 266 13.70 16.65 0.47
N GLU A 267 14.18 17.89 0.62
CA GLU A 267 14.28 18.57 1.90
C GLU A 267 12.88 18.90 2.44
N GLY A 268 12.72 18.70 3.74
CA GLY A 268 11.44 18.71 4.39
C GLY A 268 11.54 18.37 5.87
N HIS A 269 10.41 18.43 6.54
CA HIS A 269 10.32 18.12 7.96
C HIS A 269 9.08 17.31 8.28
N TRP A 270 9.14 16.59 9.39
CA TRP A 270 8.03 15.83 9.93
C TRP A 270 7.14 16.73 10.79
N VAL A 271 5.85 16.67 10.53
CA VAL A 271 4.80 17.23 11.39
C VAL A 271 4.06 16.08 12.04
N LYS A 272 3.90 16.16 13.36
CA LYS A 272 3.16 15.21 14.17
C LYS A 272 1.76 15.76 14.46
N TYR A 273 0.75 14.95 14.17
CA TYR A 273 -0.63 15.14 14.61
C TYR A 273 -0.91 14.15 15.73
N GLU A 274 -1.19 14.65 16.93
CA GLU A 274 -1.28 13.83 18.14
C GLU A 274 -2.56 13.00 18.20
N GLN A 275 -2.46 11.81 18.80
CA GLN A 275 -3.62 10.98 19.09
C GLN A 275 -4.70 11.78 19.86
N GLY A 276 -5.94 11.74 19.38
CA GLY A 276 -7.09 12.43 19.97
C GLY A 276 -7.16 13.94 19.69
N SER A 277 -6.23 14.50 18.92
CA SER A 277 -6.26 15.92 18.52
C SER A 277 -7.40 16.24 17.54
N ASP A 278 -7.64 17.53 17.29
CA ASP A 278 -8.68 17.97 16.36
C ASP A 278 -8.36 17.51 14.92
N HIS A 279 -9.12 16.51 14.47
CA HIS A 279 -9.01 15.92 13.15
C HIS A 279 -9.12 16.92 11.98
N HIS A 280 -9.78 18.07 12.17
CA HIS A 280 -9.87 19.09 11.13
C HIS A 280 -8.50 19.70 10.79
N LEU A 281 -7.52 19.68 11.71
CA LEU A 281 -6.16 20.16 11.42
C LEU A 281 -5.47 19.29 10.36
N LEU A 282 -5.48 17.97 10.56
CA LEU A 282 -4.93 17.01 9.60
C LEU A 282 -5.71 17.05 8.28
N GLU A 283 -7.04 17.09 8.35
CA GLU A 283 -7.89 17.16 7.16
C GLU A 283 -7.59 18.40 6.32
N ASN A 284 -7.56 19.59 6.93
CA ASN A 284 -7.29 20.85 6.23
C ASN A 284 -5.87 20.89 5.68
N ALA A 285 -4.88 20.33 6.39
CA ALA A 285 -3.49 20.31 5.93
C ALA A 285 -3.26 19.40 4.70
N LEU A 286 -4.11 18.40 4.49
CA LEU A 286 -4.03 17.47 3.36
C LEU A 286 -5.05 17.78 2.25
N ARG A 287 -6.04 18.63 2.55
CA ARG A 287 -7.11 19.00 1.61
C ARG A 287 -6.51 19.60 0.34
N GLY A 288 -6.89 19.01 -0.78
CA GLY A 288 -6.48 19.45 -2.11
C GLY A 288 -4.99 19.31 -2.43
N LYS A 289 -4.24 18.53 -1.64
CA LYS A 289 -2.83 18.22 -1.89
C LYS A 289 -2.63 17.02 -2.82
N GLY A 290 -3.71 16.41 -3.32
CA GLY A 290 -3.64 15.31 -4.29
C GLY A 290 -2.82 14.10 -3.84
N THR A 291 -2.77 13.83 -2.52
CA THR A 291 -1.98 12.74 -1.91
C THR A 291 -2.59 11.37 -2.17
N GLY A 292 -3.90 11.30 -2.42
CA GLY A 292 -4.65 10.06 -2.55
C GLY A 292 -4.86 9.32 -1.22
N TRP A 293 -4.46 9.90 -0.08
CA TRP A 293 -4.68 9.31 1.25
C TRP A 293 -6.13 9.49 1.70
N CYS A 294 -6.76 8.43 2.23
CA CYS A 294 -8.11 8.49 2.79
C CYS A 294 -8.09 9.23 4.13
N THR A 295 -8.07 10.56 4.07
CA THR A 295 -7.91 11.48 5.21
C THR A 295 -9.01 12.55 5.27
N ALA A 296 -10.01 12.45 4.39
CA ALA A 296 -11.23 13.25 4.46
C ALA A 296 -12.19 12.71 5.56
N GLU A 297 -13.14 13.55 5.97
CA GLU A 297 -14.24 13.33 6.94
C GLU A 297 -14.38 11.90 7.54
N GLY A 298 -14.37 11.79 8.87
CA GLY A 298 -14.50 10.52 9.59
C GLY A 298 -13.22 9.68 9.60
N SER A 299 -12.48 9.60 8.49
CA SER A 299 -11.24 8.82 8.38
C SER A 299 -10.08 9.43 9.16
N ALA A 300 -9.86 10.75 9.08
CA ALA A 300 -8.85 11.44 9.89
C ALA A 300 -9.11 11.27 11.39
N ARG A 301 -10.39 11.29 11.80
CA ARG A 301 -10.79 11.03 13.18
C ARG A 301 -10.44 9.59 13.59
N ALA A 302 -10.73 8.60 12.76
CA ALA A 302 -10.39 7.21 13.04
C ALA A 302 -8.86 7.02 13.16
N HIS A 303 -8.08 7.62 12.26
CA HIS A 303 -6.61 7.58 12.31
C HIS A 303 -6.09 8.14 13.64
N LEU A 304 -6.55 9.33 14.03
CA LEU A 304 -6.12 9.99 15.27
C LEU A 304 -6.72 9.36 16.53
N GLN A 305 -7.79 8.56 16.43
CA GLN A 305 -8.24 7.73 17.55
C GLN A 305 -7.31 6.53 17.77
N GLY A 306 -6.81 5.93 16.68
CA GLY A 306 -5.90 4.78 16.71
C GLY A 306 -4.49 5.11 17.19
N GLY A 307 -3.97 6.30 16.90
CA GLY A 307 -2.63 6.73 17.30
C GLY A 307 -2.19 8.05 16.69
N ASP A 308 -0.92 8.40 16.93
CA ASP A 308 -0.30 9.57 16.29
C ASP A 308 -0.22 9.40 14.76
N PHE A 309 -0.30 10.52 14.04
CA PHE A 309 -0.16 10.55 12.59
C PHE A 309 0.97 11.52 12.20
N TYR A 310 1.97 11.03 11.48
CA TYR A 310 3.11 11.82 11.05
C TYR A 310 3.00 12.10 9.56
N VAL A 311 3.26 13.33 9.14
CA VAL A 311 3.31 13.71 7.73
C VAL A 311 4.65 14.38 7.45
N TYR A 312 5.35 13.91 6.43
CA TYR A 312 6.53 14.56 5.90
C TYR A 312 6.11 15.59 4.86
N TYR A 313 6.40 16.86 5.15
CA TYR A 313 6.17 17.97 4.23
C TYR A 313 7.50 18.36 3.60
N SER A 314 7.62 18.14 2.29
CA SER A 314 8.73 18.67 1.52
C SER A 314 8.51 20.14 1.20
N GLN A 315 9.60 20.79 0.80
CA GLN A 315 9.55 22.15 0.31
C GLN A 315 8.67 22.23 -0.95
N GLY A 316 7.81 23.23 -1.02
CA GLY A 316 7.00 23.58 -2.19
C GLY A 316 7.69 24.63 -3.06
N PRO A 317 7.07 25.02 -4.19
CA PRO A 317 7.64 26.01 -5.11
C PRO A 317 7.91 27.40 -4.49
N SER A 318 7.15 27.78 -3.46
CA SER A 318 7.33 29.03 -2.70
C SER A 318 8.49 28.99 -1.71
N GLY A 319 9.13 27.83 -1.55
CA GLY A 319 10.14 27.59 -0.52
C GLY A 319 9.57 27.20 0.85
N GLU A 320 8.26 27.18 1.02
CA GLU A 320 7.59 26.73 2.25
C GLU A 320 7.45 25.21 2.30
N PHE A 321 7.57 24.60 3.48
CA PHE A 321 7.38 23.17 3.68
C PHE A 321 5.89 22.81 3.78
N SER A 322 5.20 22.79 2.64
CA SER A 322 3.75 22.61 2.56
C SER A 322 3.30 21.39 1.76
N GLU A 323 4.23 20.61 1.19
CA GLU A 323 3.92 19.54 0.25
C GLU A 323 3.98 18.16 0.91
N PRO A 324 2.84 17.54 1.27
CA PRO A 324 2.83 16.25 1.94
C PRO A 324 3.23 15.13 0.97
N ARG A 325 4.28 14.37 1.31
CA ARG A 325 4.81 13.29 0.44
C ARG A 325 4.94 11.92 1.10
N VAL A 326 5.00 11.87 2.43
CA VAL A 326 4.99 10.62 3.20
C VAL A 326 4.07 10.77 4.40
N ALA A 327 3.31 9.72 4.72
CA ALA A 327 2.58 9.60 5.97
C ALA A 327 2.99 8.34 6.73
N VAL A 328 3.14 8.44 8.05
CA VAL A 328 3.32 7.30 8.97
C VAL A 328 2.21 7.34 10.01
N ARG A 329 1.39 6.29 10.07
CA ARG A 329 0.29 6.18 11.02
C ARG A 329 0.65 5.18 12.12
N LEU A 330 0.41 5.58 13.37
CA LEU A 330 0.48 4.69 14.51
C LEU A 330 -0.90 4.12 14.84
N GLU A 331 -0.90 2.92 15.40
CA GLU A 331 -2.07 2.27 15.98
C GLU A 331 -1.65 1.56 17.27
N ASN A 332 -2.36 1.79 18.37
CA ASN A 332 -1.99 1.27 19.70
C ASN A 332 -0.52 1.54 20.05
N ASN A 333 -0.05 2.76 19.72
CA ASN A 333 1.33 3.19 19.91
C ASN A 333 2.38 2.28 19.21
N GLN A 334 2.06 1.73 18.04
CA GLN A 334 2.99 1.01 17.17
C GLN A 334 2.84 1.51 15.73
N VAL A 335 3.92 1.53 14.94
CA VAL A 335 3.82 1.83 13.51
C VAL A 335 2.93 0.79 12.84
N ALA A 336 1.82 1.27 12.28
CA ALA A 336 0.80 0.43 11.66
C ALA A 336 0.83 0.54 10.13
N GLU A 337 1.20 1.71 9.60
CA GLU A 337 1.13 1.96 8.17
C GLU A 337 2.06 3.09 7.73
N VAL A 338 2.62 2.95 6.53
CA VAL A 338 3.44 3.96 5.86
C VAL A 338 2.93 4.12 4.43
N ARG A 339 2.65 5.37 4.02
CA ARG A 339 2.09 5.70 2.71
C ARG A 339 2.91 6.80 2.03
N GLY A 340 3.05 6.70 0.72
CA GLY A 340 3.51 7.78 -0.15
C GLY A 340 2.41 8.28 -1.07
N VAL A 341 2.78 9.11 -2.03
CA VAL A 341 1.86 9.83 -2.93
C VAL A 341 1.86 9.32 -4.37
N ASN A 342 2.58 8.23 -4.65
CA ASN A 342 2.56 7.58 -5.96
C ASN A 342 1.28 6.71 -6.15
N HIS A 343 1.17 6.05 -7.31
CA HIS A 343 0.07 5.12 -7.59
C HIS A 343 -0.04 4.08 -6.46
N ARG A 344 -1.27 3.76 -6.04
CA ARG A 344 -1.56 2.89 -4.88
C ARG A 344 -0.91 3.35 -3.56
N GLN A 345 -0.60 4.64 -3.43
CA GLN A 345 0.02 5.23 -2.24
C GLN A 345 1.43 4.69 -1.95
N GLU A 346 2.15 4.27 -2.99
CA GLU A 346 3.55 3.86 -2.87
C GLU A 346 4.46 5.05 -2.52
N LEU A 347 5.57 4.75 -1.85
CA LEU A 347 6.63 5.73 -1.58
C LEU A 347 7.34 6.12 -2.87
N GLU A 348 7.76 7.38 -2.92
CA GLU A 348 8.70 7.82 -3.93
C GLU A 348 10.07 7.20 -3.64
N PRO A 349 10.79 6.64 -4.64
CA PRO A 349 12.09 6.00 -4.41
C PRO A 349 13.08 6.89 -3.65
N ALA A 350 13.09 8.20 -3.93
CA ALA A 350 13.97 9.18 -3.28
C ALA A 350 13.59 9.50 -1.81
N LEU A 351 12.39 9.15 -1.37
CA LEU A 351 11.91 9.38 0.00
C LEU A 351 11.88 8.12 0.87
N VAL A 352 12.28 6.96 0.32
CA VAL A 352 12.30 5.69 1.05
C VAL A 352 13.16 5.82 2.30
N ASP A 353 14.41 6.28 2.17
CA ASP A 353 15.32 6.39 3.32
C ASP A 353 14.81 7.37 4.38
N ILE A 354 14.16 8.47 3.96
CA ILE A 354 13.53 9.44 4.88
C ILE A 354 12.38 8.80 5.65
N ALA A 355 11.52 8.04 4.96
CA ALA A 355 10.44 7.30 5.59
C ALA A 355 10.98 6.24 6.57
N GLN A 356 11.98 5.45 6.13
CA GLN A 356 12.62 4.41 6.94
C GLN A 356 13.22 4.98 8.22
N ALA A 357 13.99 6.07 8.12
CA ALA A 357 14.58 6.74 9.27
C ALA A 357 13.50 7.14 10.29
N GLN A 358 12.37 7.68 9.80
CA GLN A 358 11.28 8.08 10.68
C GLN A 358 10.64 6.87 11.37
N TYR A 359 10.13 5.89 10.63
CA TYR A 359 9.39 4.82 11.29
C TYR A 359 10.28 3.92 12.13
N ARG A 360 11.58 3.72 11.81
CA ARG A 360 12.52 3.00 12.68
C ARG A 360 12.72 3.68 14.04
N SER A 361 12.59 5.01 14.09
CA SER A 361 12.66 5.77 15.35
C SER A 361 11.39 5.67 16.19
N LEU A 362 10.29 5.21 15.60
CA LEU A 362 8.98 5.11 16.24
C LEU A 362 8.76 3.71 16.83
N PRO A 363 7.96 3.58 17.89
CA PRO A 363 7.66 2.28 18.48
C PRO A 363 7.11 1.28 17.44
N GLY A 364 7.64 0.07 17.41
CA GLY A 364 7.24 -0.95 16.44
C GLY A 364 7.83 -0.80 15.04
N GLY A 365 8.66 0.21 14.80
CA GLY A 365 9.28 0.51 13.51
C GLY A 365 10.05 -0.63 12.85
N GLU A 366 11.00 -1.23 13.57
CA GLU A 366 11.81 -2.35 13.06
C GLU A 366 10.94 -3.56 12.71
N LYS A 367 9.93 -3.84 13.53
CA LYS A 367 8.98 -4.93 13.29
C LYS A 367 8.10 -4.64 12.07
N PHE A 368 7.62 -3.42 11.92
CA PHE A 368 6.87 -2.99 10.73
C PHE A 368 7.73 -3.15 9.47
N GLU A 369 8.99 -2.72 9.52
CA GLU A 369 9.90 -2.82 8.38
C GLU A 369 10.11 -4.25 7.94
N LYS A 370 10.42 -5.13 8.90
CA LYS A 370 10.61 -6.55 8.62
C LYS A 370 9.36 -7.15 7.97
N LYS A 371 8.18 -6.92 8.56
CA LYS A 371 6.91 -7.38 8.01
C LYS A 371 6.66 -6.86 6.59
N SER A 372 6.92 -5.57 6.36
CA SER A 372 6.74 -4.96 5.04
C SER A 372 7.68 -5.57 4.00
N ALA A 373 8.95 -5.78 4.34
CA ALA A 373 9.94 -6.39 3.46
C ALA A 373 9.61 -7.87 3.16
N ASP A 374 9.25 -8.63 4.19
CA ASP A 374 8.86 -10.03 4.08
C ASP A 374 7.62 -10.18 3.17
N MET A 375 6.58 -9.40 3.41
CA MET A 375 5.33 -9.43 2.62
C MET A 375 5.52 -8.98 1.17
N LYS A 376 6.39 -7.99 0.92
CA LYS A 376 6.76 -7.60 -0.44
C LYS A 376 7.43 -8.77 -1.17
N ARG A 377 8.41 -9.39 -0.52
CA ARG A 377 9.15 -10.52 -1.10
C ARG A 377 8.26 -11.73 -1.31
N MET A 378 7.33 -11.99 -0.40
CA MET A 378 6.37 -13.07 -0.52
C MET A 378 5.42 -12.86 -1.71
N THR A 379 4.92 -11.63 -1.90
CA THR A 379 4.14 -11.25 -3.09
C THR A 379 4.95 -11.40 -4.39
N GLU A 380 6.25 -11.08 -4.37
CA GLU A 380 7.13 -11.31 -5.53
C GLU A 380 7.30 -12.81 -5.84
N LEU A 381 7.43 -13.68 -4.84
CA LEU A 381 7.52 -15.13 -5.03
C LEU A 381 6.23 -15.72 -5.60
N VAL A 382 5.07 -15.29 -5.11
CA VAL A 382 3.77 -15.71 -5.66
C VAL A 382 3.68 -15.32 -7.14
N ARG A 383 4.02 -14.08 -7.50
CA ARG A 383 4.05 -13.64 -8.90
C ARG A 383 5.00 -14.50 -9.73
N LYS A 384 6.20 -14.80 -9.22
CA LYS A 384 7.18 -15.65 -9.94
C LYS A 384 6.61 -17.04 -10.20
N GLN A 385 5.95 -17.64 -9.22
CA GLN A 385 5.30 -18.93 -9.37
C GLN A 385 4.17 -18.90 -10.41
N GLU A 386 3.28 -17.91 -10.34
CA GLU A 386 2.17 -17.72 -11.29
C GLU A 386 2.65 -17.48 -12.73
N THR A 387 3.77 -16.77 -12.89
CA THR A 387 4.33 -16.43 -14.20
C THR A 387 5.34 -17.45 -14.72
N GLY A 388 5.68 -18.48 -13.93
CA GLY A 388 6.69 -19.48 -14.27
C GLY A 388 8.14 -18.94 -14.27
N GLU A 389 8.39 -17.80 -13.63
CA GLU A 389 9.72 -17.23 -13.48
C GLU A 389 10.54 -18.05 -12.46
N PRO A 390 11.81 -18.41 -12.77
CA PRO A 390 12.61 -19.25 -11.88
C PRO A 390 13.00 -18.54 -10.58
N PHE A 391 13.10 -19.32 -9.50
CA PHE A 391 13.47 -18.80 -8.18
C PHE A 391 15.00 -18.76 -8.07
N THR A 392 15.52 -17.65 -7.55
CA THR A 392 16.94 -17.48 -7.26
C THR A 392 17.31 -18.20 -5.95
N LYS A 393 18.62 -18.37 -5.68
CA LYS A 393 19.07 -18.91 -4.39
C LYS A 393 18.52 -18.10 -3.20
N LYS A 394 18.54 -16.77 -3.31
CA LYS A 394 18.00 -15.87 -2.28
C LYS A 394 16.51 -16.14 -2.08
N ASP A 395 15.75 -16.28 -3.15
CA ASP A 395 14.30 -16.57 -3.08
C ASP A 395 14.02 -17.84 -2.27
N LEU A 396 14.76 -18.91 -2.53
CA LEU A 396 14.60 -20.19 -1.82
C LEU A 396 15.05 -20.11 -0.36
N LEU A 397 16.17 -19.45 -0.07
CA LEU A 397 16.62 -19.23 1.31
C LEU A 397 15.57 -18.47 2.12
N PHE A 398 14.88 -17.51 1.51
CA PHE A 398 13.78 -16.80 2.13
C PHE A 398 12.53 -17.68 2.29
N LEU A 399 12.08 -18.34 1.22
CA LEU A 399 10.89 -19.21 1.25
C LEU A 399 10.99 -20.32 2.31
N TYR A 400 12.19 -20.87 2.49
CA TYR A 400 12.48 -21.91 3.49
C TYR A 400 12.98 -21.34 4.82
N GLU A 401 12.88 -20.02 5.03
CA GLU A 401 13.13 -19.34 6.30
C GLU A 401 14.54 -19.61 6.89
N PHE A 402 15.54 -19.78 6.03
CA PHE A 402 16.92 -20.06 6.45
C PHE A 402 17.56 -18.92 7.26
N ASP A 403 17.25 -17.68 6.89
CA ASP A 403 17.82 -16.49 7.52
C ASP A 403 17.00 -16.04 8.76
N SER A 404 15.68 -15.98 8.59
CA SER A 404 14.72 -15.62 9.64
C SER A 404 13.31 -16.07 9.26
N PRO A 405 12.40 -16.27 10.24
CA PRO A 405 10.99 -16.52 9.96
C PRO A 405 10.38 -15.40 9.11
N ILE A 406 9.47 -15.75 8.21
CA ILE A 406 8.69 -14.77 7.43
C ILE A 406 7.58 -14.21 8.32
N GLU A 407 7.51 -12.89 8.49
CA GLU A 407 6.50 -12.24 9.30
C GLU A 407 5.49 -11.45 8.47
N GLY A 408 4.20 -11.72 8.68
CA GLY A 408 3.09 -10.94 8.12
C GLY A 408 2.49 -9.97 9.14
N PHE A 409 1.52 -9.17 8.69
CA PHE A 409 0.71 -8.31 9.56
C PHE A 409 -0.41 -9.08 10.26
N GLY A 410 -0.67 -10.33 9.88
CA GLY A 410 -1.61 -11.22 10.54
C GLY A 410 -1.08 -11.80 11.84
N TYR A 411 -1.98 -12.47 12.57
CA TYR A 411 -1.64 -13.21 13.79
C TYR A 411 -1.07 -14.60 13.50
N GLU A 412 -1.43 -15.17 12.35
CA GLU A 412 -1.04 -16.52 11.93
C GLU A 412 0.09 -16.45 10.91
N LYS A 413 0.75 -17.60 10.68
CA LYS A 413 1.76 -17.73 9.64
C LYS A 413 1.11 -17.55 8.27
N ASP A 414 1.77 -16.81 7.38
CA ASP A 414 1.23 -16.53 6.06
C ASP A 414 1.07 -17.84 5.27
N PRO A 415 -0.17 -18.23 4.88
CA PRO A 415 -0.42 -19.51 4.22
C PRO A 415 0.23 -19.61 2.84
N ARG A 416 0.51 -18.46 2.19
CA ARG A 416 1.18 -18.40 0.88
C ARG A 416 2.56 -19.04 0.91
N ILE A 417 3.20 -19.11 2.08
CA ILE A 417 4.49 -19.78 2.26
C ILE A 417 4.38 -21.26 1.88
N GLU A 418 3.34 -21.95 2.36
CA GLU A 418 3.15 -23.37 2.07
C GLU A 418 2.56 -23.57 0.66
N GLU A 419 1.65 -22.71 0.21
CA GLU A 419 1.12 -22.72 -1.16
C GLU A 419 2.23 -22.61 -2.22
N VAL A 420 3.24 -21.76 -1.96
CA VAL A 420 4.40 -21.63 -2.85
C VAL A 420 5.33 -22.85 -2.76
N LYS A 421 5.39 -23.55 -1.63
CA LYS A 421 6.20 -24.77 -1.49
C LYS A 421 5.56 -26.01 -2.13
N GLU A 422 4.24 -26.15 -2.08
CA GLU A 422 3.52 -27.35 -2.57
C GLU A 422 3.79 -27.67 -4.05
N GLY A 423 4.00 -26.66 -4.89
CA GLY A 423 4.28 -26.84 -6.32
C GLY A 423 5.73 -27.21 -6.65
N ARG A 424 6.60 -27.43 -5.66
CA ARG A 424 8.07 -27.44 -5.85
C ARG A 424 8.73 -28.74 -5.43
N ASN A 425 9.84 -29.07 -6.09
CA ASN A 425 10.71 -30.16 -5.63
C ASN A 425 11.64 -29.62 -4.53
N PHE A 426 11.21 -29.87 -3.30
CA PHE A 426 11.89 -29.43 -2.09
C PHE A 426 13.39 -29.77 -2.05
N LYS A 427 13.78 -30.98 -2.46
CA LYS A 427 15.18 -31.45 -2.37
C LYS A 427 16.05 -30.85 -3.47
N GLU A 428 15.49 -30.63 -4.66
CA GLU A 428 16.10 -29.85 -5.73
C GLU A 428 16.36 -28.41 -5.29
N ASP A 429 15.37 -27.78 -4.66
CA ASP A 429 15.48 -26.41 -4.18
C ASP A 429 16.57 -26.27 -3.12
N LEU A 430 16.60 -27.15 -2.12
CA LEU A 430 17.67 -27.14 -1.12
C LEU A 430 19.05 -27.37 -1.74
N SER A 431 19.14 -28.27 -2.72
CA SER A 431 20.40 -28.53 -3.43
C SER A 431 20.91 -27.27 -4.14
N PHE A 432 20.03 -26.60 -4.86
CA PHE A 432 20.35 -25.35 -5.55
C PHE A 432 20.65 -24.19 -4.60
N ALA A 433 19.88 -24.02 -3.52
CA ALA A 433 20.03 -22.94 -2.57
C ALA A 433 21.33 -23.05 -1.75
N LEU A 434 21.70 -24.27 -1.35
CA LEU A 434 22.84 -24.53 -0.45
C LEU A 434 24.12 -24.97 -1.17
N ASP A 435 24.06 -25.16 -2.49
CA ASP A 435 25.16 -25.76 -3.28
C ASP A 435 25.60 -27.14 -2.75
N ILE A 436 24.64 -27.95 -2.31
CA ILE A 436 24.88 -29.32 -1.83
C ILE A 436 24.23 -30.32 -2.79
N PRO A 437 24.93 -31.38 -3.25
CA PRO A 437 24.30 -32.41 -4.06
C PRO A 437 23.09 -33.05 -3.37
N GLN A 438 22.01 -33.30 -4.11
CA GLN A 438 20.74 -33.81 -3.54
C GLN A 438 20.93 -35.08 -2.70
N GLU A 439 21.79 -36.00 -3.14
CA GLU A 439 22.06 -37.26 -2.43
C GLU A 439 22.77 -37.08 -1.07
N LYS A 440 23.27 -35.87 -0.79
CA LYS A 440 23.87 -35.49 0.49
C LYS A 440 22.93 -34.64 1.35
N ILE A 441 21.68 -34.46 0.92
CA ILE A 441 20.63 -33.78 1.65
C ILE A 441 19.64 -34.83 2.15
N SER A 442 19.24 -34.74 3.41
CA SER A 442 18.15 -35.54 3.95
C SER A 442 16.99 -34.69 4.43
N THR A 443 15.78 -35.22 4.30
CA THR A 443 14.54 -34.56 4.73
C THR A 443 13.74 -35.39 5.72
N ASP A 444 14.22 -36.61 6.01
CA ASP A 444 13.69 -37.49 7.02
C ASP A 444 14.82 -38.11 7.85
N GLN A 445 14.46 -38.62 9.02
CA GLN A 445 15.39 -39.20 9.98
C GLN A 445 16.14 -40.41 9.43
N LYS A 446 15.48 -41.28 8.65
CA LYS A 446 16.10 -42.52 8.16
C LYS A 446 17.22 -42.20 7.17
N GLU A 447 16.98 -41.25 6.27
CA GLU A 447 18.01 -40.78 5.36
C GLU A 447 19.14 -40.06 6.10
N ALA A 448 18.81 -39.21 7.07
CA ALA A 448 19.78 -38.47 7.87
C ALA A 448 20.83 -39.36 8.55
N LEU A 449 20.42 -40.55 9.00
CA LEU A 449 21.26 -41.48 9.74
C LEU A 449 21.97 -42.54 8.88
N LYS A 450 21.78 -42.53 7.56
CA LYS A 450 22.40 -43.50 6.63
C LYS A 450 23.93 -43.31 6.51
N GLY A 451 24.42 -42.14 6.91
CA GLY A 451 25.81 -41.72 6.74
C GLY A 451 26.07 -41.12 5.34
N GLY A 452 27.06 -40.22 5.28
CA GLY A 452 27.39 -39.48 4.05
C GLY A 452 26.53 -38.24 3.80
N ILE A 453 25.56 -37.94 4.68
CA ILE A 453 24.72 -36.75 4.62
C ILE A 453 25.50 -35.52 5.11
N VAL A 454 25.42 -34.45 4.32
CA VAL A 454 26.02 -33.16 4.65
C VAL A 454 25.02 -32.27 5.37
N TYR A 455 23.77 -32.23 4.91
CA TYR A 455 22.73 -31.37 5.47
C TYR A 455 21.42 -32.13 5.68
N HIS A 456 20.86 -32.03 6.88
CA HIS A 456 19.49 -32.46 7.15
C HIS A 456 18.59 -31.24 7.30
N TYR A 457 17.46 -31.24 6.59
CA TYR A 457 16.45 -30.21 6.72
C TYR A 457 15.44 -30.56 7.82
N GLY A 458 15.11 -29.56 8.64
CA GLY A 458 14.17 -29.70 9.74
C GLY A 458 14.79 -30.32 10.99
N ASP A 459 13.92 -30.67 11.93
CA ASP A 459 14.28 -31.23 13.22
C ASP A 459 14.63 -32.72 13.10
N LEU A 460 15.68 -33.13 13.80
CA LEU A 460 16.10 -34.50 13.95
C LEU A 460 15.79 -35.00 15.36
N ASP A 461 14.64 -35.66 15.52
CA ASP A 461 14.23 -36.25 16.79
C ASP A 461 14.80 -37.65 16.99
N LEU A 462 15.72 -37.78 17.96
CA LEU A 462 16.34 -39.03 18.36
C LEU A 462 16.02 -39.38 19.82
N GLY A 463 14.84 -38.95 20.31
CA GLY A 463 14.34 -39.14 21.67
C GLY A 463 14.12 -40.57 22.14
N ARG A 464 14.61 -41.58 21.41
CA ARG A 464 14.64 -42.98 21.87
C ARG A 464 16.05 -43.50 22.11
N LEU A 465 17.09 -42.74 21.76
CA LEU A 465 18.48 -43.14 21.92
C LEU A 465 18.95 -42.93 23.36
N THR A 466 19.50 -44.00 23.94
CA THR A 466 20.14 -43.99 25.28
C THR A 466 21.67 -44.06 25.21
N SER A 467 22.22 -44.38 24.03
CA SER A 467 23.65 -44.40 23.71
C SER A 467 23.91 -43.75 22.34
N ALA A 468 25.07 -43.12 22.18
CA ALA A 468 25.53 -42.54 20.92
C ALA A 468 26.46 -43.48 20.13
N GLU A 469 26.68 -44.70 20.61
CA GLU A 469 27.51 -45.69 19.92
C GLU A 469 26.95 -46.01 18.52
N GLY A 470 27.81 -45.91 17.50
CA GLY A 470 27.42 -46.13 16.10
C GLY A 470 26.56 -45.02 15.48
N LEU A 471 26.24 -43.95 16.22
CA LEU A 471 25.44 -42.84 15.70
C LEU A 471 26.24 -42.03 14.67
N ILE A 472 25.70 -41.94 13.45
CA ILE A 472 26.25 -41.10 12.37
C ILE A 472 25.26 -39.99 12.11
N LEU A 473 25.62 -38.76 12.50
CA LEU A 473 24.82 -37.56 12.26
C LEU A 473 25.26 -36.84 10.96
N PRO A 474 24.34 -36.11 10.32
CA PRO A 474 24.67 -35.13 9.28
C PRO A 474 25.72 -34.12 9.79
N LYS A 475 26.52 -33.56 8.87
CA LYS A 475 27.47 -32.49 9.22
C LYS A 475 26.77 -31.22 9.71
N LYS A 476 25.59 -30.93 9.14
CA LYS A 476 24.76 -29.77 9.47
C LYS A 476 23.31 -30.22 9.63
N VAL A 477 22.60 -29.67 10.61
CA VAL A 477 21.16 -29.88 10.79
C VAL A 477 20.49 -28.52 10.83
N GLY A 478 19.49 -28.33 9.96
CA GLY A 478 18.76 -27.07 9.81
C GLY A 478 17.84 -26.76 10.98
N GLY A 479 17.26 -27.78 11.61
CA GLY A 479 16.41 -27.64 12.79
C GLY A 479 17.11 -28.05 14.07
N SER A 480 16.29 -28.52 15.02
CA SER A 480 16.67 -28.96 16.35
C SER A 480 17.20 -30.40 16.33
N LEU A 481 18.08 -30.73 17.27
CA LEU A 481 18.57 -32.09 17.51
C LEU A 481 18.16 -32.54 18.92
N ASN A 482 17.25 -33.51 18.99
CA ASN A 482 16.70 -33.99 20.26
C ASN A 482 17.37 -35.30 20.66
N LEU A 483 18.20 -35.27 21.70
CA LEU A 483 18.84 -36.45 22.30
C LEU A 483 18.60 -36.51 23.83
N PRO A 484 17.35 -36.32 24.31
CA PRO A 484 17.06 -36.10 25.73
C PRO A 484 17.40 -37.29 26.63
N TYR A 485 17.55 -38.50 26.10
CA TYR A 485 17.80 -39.71 26.89
C TYR A 485 19.25 -40.20 26.90
N LEU A 486 20.17 -39.50 26.22
CA LEU A 486 21.59 -39.79 26.36
C LEU A 486 22.06 -39.48 27.78
N THR A 487 22.69 -40.46 28.42
CA THR A 487 23.26 -40.34 29.77
C THR A 487 24.77 -40.09 29.78
N SER A 488 25.42 -40.35 28.63
CA SER A 488 26.84 -40.12 28.37
C SER A 488 27.03 -39.49 26.98
N ALA A 489 28.06 -38.65 26.82
CA ALA A 489 28.48 -38.09 25.54
C ALA A 489 29.55 -38.94 24.83
N GLU A 490 29.91 -40.10 25.39
CA GLU A 490 30.87 -41.01 24.78
C GLU A 490 30.40 -41.47 23.40
N GLY A 491 31.30 -41.38 22.41
CA GLY A 491 31.00 -41.70 21.01
C GLY A 491 30.16 -40.65 20.26
N LEU A 492 29.59 -39.66 20.96
CA LEU A 492 28.75 -38.63 20.34
C LEU A 492 29.56 -37.65 19.51
N LYS A 493 29.24 -37.56 18.22
CA LYS A 493 29.76 -36.56 17.29
C LYS A 493 28.63 -35.68 16.82
N LEU A 494 28.49 -34.50 17.42
CA LEU A 494 27.46 -33.52 17.06
C LEU A 494 27.76 -32.87 15.70
N PRO A 495 26.72 -32.36 15.00
CA PRO A 495 26.90 -31.54 13.80
C PRO A 495 27.78 -30.31 14.07
N GLU A 496 28.47 -29.83 13.04
CA GLU A 496 29.29 -28.61 13.09
C GLU A 496 28.40 -27.36 13.29
N HIS A 497 27.22 -27.37 12.67
CA HIS A 497 26.22 -26.32 12.76
C HIS A 497 24.84 -26.89 13.06
N LEU A 498 24.13 -26.23 13.98
CA LEU A 498 22.75 -26.54 14.36
C LEU A 498 21.89 -25.28 14.25
N GLY A 499 20.88 -25.31 13.38
CA GLY A 499 19.98 -24.17 13.17
C GLY A 499 18.95 -24.00 14.29
N GLY A 500 18.52 -25.09 14.93
CA GLY A 500 17.55 -25.07 16.03
C GLY A 500 18.16 -25.38 17.40
N ASP A 501 17.36 -26.02 18.25
CA ASP A 501 17.68 -26.34 19.64
C ASP A 501 18.53 -27.62 19.76
N LEU A 502 19.40 -27.69 20.77
CA LEU A 502 20.11 -28.92 21.15
C LEU A 502 19.65 -29.39 22.53
N PHE A 503 19.01 -30.56 22.59
CA PHE A 503 18.56 -31.15 23.85
C PHE A 503 19.39 -32.35 24.24
N LEU A 504 20.18 -32.19 25.30
CA LEU A 504 21.01 -33.23 25.92
C LEU A 504 20.69 -33.35 27.42
N SER A 505 19.39 -33.32 27.68
CA SER A 505 18.77 -33.13 28.98
C SER A 505 19.24 -34.09 30.08
N ARG A 506 19.62 -35.34 29.77
CA ARG A 506 20.03 -36.35 30.76
C ARG A 506 21.54 -36.57 30.91
N LEU A 507 22.37 -35.80 30.22
CA LEU A 507 23.81 -35.85 30.47
C LEU A 507 24.10 -35.38 31.90
N THR A 508 24.84 -36.19 32.66
CA THR A 508 25.26 -35.87 34.03
C THR A 508 26.69 -35.34 34.11
N SER A 509 27.47 -35.53 33.04
CA SER A 509 28.85 -35.07 32.87
C SER A 509 29.04 -34.51 31.44
N ALA A 510 29.90 -33.50 31.30
CA ALA A 510 30.31 -32.94 30.01
C ALA A 510 31.57 -33.61 29.43
N GLU A 511 32.07 -34.67 30.07
CA GLU A 511 33.23 -35.41 29.59
C GLU A 511 32.98 -36.02 28.20
N GLY A 512 33.92 -35.79 27.27
CA GLY A 512 33.78 -36.23 25.87
C GLY A 512 32.86 -35.37 25.00
N LEU A 513 32.06 -34.47 25.59
CA LEU A 513 31.12 -33.63 24.86
C LEU A 513 31.85 -32.52 24.07
N LYS A 514 31.60 -32.49 22.76
CA LYS A 514 32.01 -31.39 21.88
C LYS A 514 30.78 -30.77 21.25
N LEU A 515 30.43 -29.57 21.70
CA LEU A 515 29.28 -28.84 21.20
C LEU A 515 29.56 -28.26 19.79
N PRO A 516 28.51 -28.01 18.98
CA PRO A 516 28.63 -27.27 17.73
C PRO A 516 29.25 -25.89 17.95
N GLU A 517 29.85 -25.29 16.91
CA GLU A 517 30.43 -23.94 17.02
C GLU A 517 29.35 -22.87 17.28
N ARG A 518 28.16 -23.08 16.71
CA ARG A 518 27.00 -22.21 16.86
C ARG A 518 25.72 -23.04 17.00
N ILE A 519 24.85 -22.60 17.90
CA ILE A 519 23.50 -23.13 18.10
C ILE A 519 22.51 -22.00 17.86
N GLY A 520 21.64 -22.16 16.86
CA GLY A 520 20.64 -21.14 16.51
C GLY A 520 19.50 -21.03 17.52
N GLY A 521 19.21 -22.11 18.26
CA GLY A 521 18.18 -22.15 19.29
C GLY A 521 18.72 -22.29 20.72
N ASN A 522 17.96 -23.01 21.53
CA ASN A 522 18.24 -23.32 22.93
C ASN A 522 19.32 -24.41 23.06
N LEU A 523 20.09 -24.36 24.15
CA LEU A 523 20.98 -25.45 24.58
C LEU A 523 20.53 -25.95 25.95
N ASP A 524 19.99 -27.17 25.99
CA ASP A 524 19.57 -27.82 27.22
C ASP A 524 20.60 -28.86 27.69
N LEU A 525 21.24 -28.55 28.81
CA LEU A 525 22.19 -29.41 29.54
C LEU A 525 21.82 -29.47 31.03
N HIS A 526 20.52 -29.38 31.35
CA HIS A 526 20.06 -29.06 32.70
C HIS A 526 20.47 -30.07 33.78
N ASN A 527 20.76 -31.34 33.45
CA ASN A 527 21.20 -32.36 34.42
C ASN A 527 22.72 -32.43 34.64
N LEU A 528 23.52 -31.59 34.00
CA LEU A 528 24.93 -31.49 34.35
C LEU A 528 25.08 -31.03 35.79
N THR A 529 25.84 -31.77 36.59
CA THR A 529 26.09 -31.44 38.01
C THR A 529 27.39 -30.65 38.22
N SER A 530 28.27 -30.64 37.20
CA SER A 530 29.59 -30.00 37.20
C SER A 530 29.92 -29.42 35.83
N ALA A 531 30.58 -28.26 35.80
CA ALA A 531 31.05 -27.61 34.57
C ALA A 531 32.40 -28.16 34.07
N LYS A 532 32.99 -29.16 34.76
CA LYS A 532 34.29 -29.72 34.38
C LYS A 532 34.24 -30.31 32.97
N GLY A 533 35.12 -29.82 32.10
CA GLY A 533 35.23 -30.28 30.70
C GLY A 533 34.23 -29.63 29.74
N LEU A 534 33.26 -28.87 30.24
CA LEU A 534 32.26 -28.19 29.41
C LEU A 534 32.90 -27.02 28.67
N LYS A 535 32.75 -27.01 27.34
CA LYS A 535 33.11 -25.90 26.46
C LYS A 535 31.88 -25.48 25.70
N LEU A 536 31.32 -24.33 26.06
CA LEU A 536 30.13 -23.77 25.43
C LEU A 536 30.49 -23.08 24.08
N PRO A 537 29.56 -23.05 23.12
CA PRO A 537 29.72 -22.27 21.89
C PRO A 537 29.82 -20.77 22.19
N GLU A 538 30.39 -20.00 21.25
CA GLU A 538 30.49 -18.54 21.37
C GLU A 538 29.12 -17.85 21.31
N HIS A 539 28.20 -18.42 20.52
CA HIS A 539 26.86 -17.90 20.28
C HIS A 539 25.77 -18.95 20.51
N ILE A 540 24.78 -18.60 21.33
CA ILE A 540 23.53 -19.33 21.53
C ILE A 540 22.36 -18.39 21.19
N GLY A 541 21.55 -18.77 20.21
CA GLY A 541 20.44 -17.92 19.74
C GLY A 541 19.23 -17.94 20.67
N GLY A 542 19.10 -18.93 21.55
CA GLY A 542 18.03 -19.07 22.54
C GLY A 542 18.52 -19.03 23.99
N ILE A 543 17.95 -19.91 24.82
CA ILE A 543 18.23 -20.12 26.24
C ILE A 543 19.42 -21.07 26.41
N LEU A 544 20.19 -20.88 27.48
CA LEU A 544 21.14 -21.88 27.97
C LEU A 544 20.67 -22.41 29.33
N ASP A 545 20.43 -23.71 29.42
CA ASP A 545 19.96 -24.35 30.65
C ASP A 545 21.05 -25.21 31.29
N LEU A 546 21.49 -24.79 32.47
CA LEU A 546 22.51 -25.44 33.30
C LEU A 546 22.04 -25.51 34.77
N ARG A 547 20.73 -25.56 35.00
CA ARG A 547 20.13 -25.34 36.32
C ARG A 547 20.61 -26.28 37.43
N ASN A 548 21.04 -27.52 37.12
CA ASN A 548 21.53 -28.46 38.14
C ASN A 548 23.03 -28.39 38.44
N LEU A 549 23.78 -27.43 37.87
CA LEU A 549 25.17 -27.23 38.26
C LEU A 549 25.26 -26.92 39.76
N THR A 550 26.13 -27.64 40.47
CA THR A 550 26.32 -27.48 41.93
C THR A 550 27.42 -26.47 42.29
N SER A 551 28.20 -26.04 41.30
CA SER A 551 29.21 -24.98 41.45
C SER A 551 29.55 -24.34 40.10
N ALA A 552 29.92 -23.05 40.12
CA ALA A 552 30.40 -22.32 38.94
C ALA A 552 31.88 -22.61 38.60
N LYS A 553 32.57 -23.45 39.38
CA LYS A 553 34.02 -23.67 39.22
C LYS A 553 34.35 -24.23 37.82
N GLY A 554 35.12 -23.46 37.06
CA GLY A 554 35.58 -23.84 35.72
C GLY A 554 34.58 -23.55 34.60
N LEU A 555 33.39 -23.00 34.92
CA LEU A 555 32.41 -22.57 33.93
C LEU A 555 32.89 -21.30 33.22
N LYS A 556 32.95 -21.34 31.90
CA LYS A 556 33.17 -20.18 31.03
C LYS A 556 31.90 -19.98 30.21
N LEU A 557 31.29 -18.80 30.29
CA LEU A 557 30.06 -18.50 29.58
C LEU A 557 30.32 -18.02 28.15
N PRO A 558 29.35 -18.20 27.22
CA PRO A 558 29.39 -17.67 25.85
C PRO A 558 29.53 -16.15 25.82
N GLU A 559 29.92 -15.60 24.67
CA GLU A 559 29.90 -14.16 24.45
C GLU A 559 28.47 -13.63 24.31
N HIS A 560 27.59 -14.41 23.66
CA HIS A 560 26.22 -14.01 23.39
C HIS A 560 25.20 -15.13 23.67
N ILE A 561 24.14 -14.77 24.40
CA ILE A 561 22.93 -15.57 24.60
C ILE A 561 21.74 -14.62 24.40
N SER A 562 20.88 -14.86 23.40
CA SER A 562 19.72 -13.98 23.19
C SER A 562 18.65 -14.15 24.28
N GLY A 563 18.54 -15.36 24.84
CA GLY A 563 17.62 -15.72 25.91
C GLY A 563 18.21 -15.63 27.32
N ASN A 564 17.60 -16.36 28.25
CA ASN A 564 18.04 -16.46 29.63
C ASN A 564 19.09 -17.57 29.82
N LEU A 565 19.94 -17.42 30.83
CA LEU A 565 20.84 -18.44 31.34
C LEU A 565 20.35 -18.92 32.70
N TYR A 566 19.91 -20.18 32.79
CA TYR A 566 19.41 -20.79 34.04
C TYR A 566 20.53 -21.48 34.81
N LEU A 567 20.74 -21.07 36.07
CA LEU A 567 21.76 -21.60 36.98
C LEU A 567 21.19 -21.86 38.38
N ASP A 568 19.95 -22.33 38.47
CA ASP A 568 19.10 -22.36 39.68
C ASP A 568 19.79 -22.91 40.94
N ASN A 569 20.59 -23.98 40.84
CA ASN A 569 21.26 -24.60 41.99
C ASN A 569 22.57 -23.92 42.42
N LEU A 570 23.06 -22.90 41.70
CA LEU A 570 24.20 -22.12 42.15
C LEU A 570 23.83 -21.16 43.29
N THR A 571 24.78 -20.94 44.18
CA THR A 571 24.60 -19.95 45.26
C THR A 571 24.46 -18.54 44.69
N SER A 572 23.73 -17.65 45.38
CA SER A 572 23.58 -16.25 44.96
C SER A 572 24.94 -15.56 44.79
N ALA A 573 25.92 -15.88 45.63
CA ALA A 573 27.27 -15.34 45.55
C ALA A 573 28.00 -15.75 44.25
N GLU A 574 27.83 -16.99 43.78
CA GLU A 574 28.37 -17.44 42.51
C GLU A 574 27.68 -16.76 41.32
N LYS A 575 26.34 -16.66 41.35
CA LYS A 575 25.56 -15.96 40.32
C LYS A 575 25.97 -14.49 40.20
N ASP A 576 26.13 -13.80 41.32
CA ASP A 576 26.53 -12.39 41.35
C ASP A 576 27.96 -12.17 40.82
N LYS A 577 28.87 -13.12 41.08
CA LYS A 577 30.20 -13.10 40.48
C LYS A 577 30.14 -13.24 38.96
N LEU A 578 29.32 -14.16 38.46
CA LEU A 578 29.11 -14.34 37.02
C LEU A 578 28.46 -13.11 36.37
N ARG A 579 27.45 -12.50 37.00
CA ARG A 579 26.81 -11.26 36.50
C ARG A 579 27.80 -10.10 36.40
N LYS A 580 28.75 -9.99 37.33
CA LYS A 580 29.82 -9.00 37.27
C LYS A 580 30.81 -9.28 36.14
N GLN A 581 31.12 -10.55 35.90
CA GLN A 581 32.06 -10.95 34.84
C GLN A 581 31.43 -10.90 33.44
N TYR A 582 30.12 -11.14 33.34
CA TYR A 582 29.34 -11.22 32.12
C TYR A 582 28.07 -10.35 32.22
N PRO A 583 28.23 -9.00 32.25
CA PRO A 583 27.12 -8.08 32.52
C PRO A 583 26.03 -8.09 31.44
N ASN A 584 26.35 -8.58 30.24
CA ASN A 584 25.42 -8.62 29.11
C ASN A 584 24.52 -9.87 29.11
N LEU A 585 24.79 -10.85 29.99
CA LEU A 585 24.02 -12.09 30.03
C LEU A 585 22.90 -12.02 31.08
N LYS A 586 21.71 -12.49 30.70
CA LYS A 586 20.54 -12.58 31.58
C LYS A 586 20.63 -13.84 32.46
N ILE A 587 21.40 -13.77 33.54
CA ILE A 587 21.60 -14.88 34.48
C ILE A 587 20.46 -14.95 35.49
N VAL A 588 19.73 -16.07 35.50
CA VAL A 588 18.60 -16.36 36.38
C VAL A 588 19.04 -17.24 37.56
#